data_AF-A0A1G1LR12-F1
#
_entry.id   AF-A0A1G1LR12-F1
#
_cell.length_a   1.000
_cell.length_b   1.000
_cell.length_c   1.000
_cell.angle_alpha   90.00
_cell.angle_beta   90.00
_cell.angle_gamma   90.00
#
_symmetry.space_group_name_H-M   'P 1'
#
loop_
_entity.id
_entity.type
_entity.pdbx_description
1 polymer ?
#
loop_
_entity_poly.entity_id
_entity_poly.type
_entity_poly.pdbx_seq_one_letter_code
_entity_poly.pdbx_strand_id
1 'polypeptide(L)'
;MPDILHAIAPAGRLYATLCEFQTQSLLPDGADAWAIVGIMGMEGGGFQIEVRLNRAPLPENEMAGWVETLLGLPATYAPLPPFM
;
A
#
# COMPACT_ATOMS: atom_id res chain seq x y z
N MET A 1 -10.84 9.77 13.39
CA MET A 1 -10.42 9.87 11.96
C MET A 1 -11.51 10.33 10.99
N PRO A 2 -12.81 10.00 11.16
CA PRO A 2 -13.87 10.54 10.30
C PRO A 2 -13.91 12.08 10.25
N ASP A 3 -13.69 12.73 11.40
CA ASP A 3 -13.70 14.19 11.49
C ASP A 3 -12.59 14.84 10.67
N ILE A 4 -11.42 14.19 10.59
CA ILE A 4 -10.29 14.65 9.78
C ILE A 4 -10.64 14.54 8.29
N LEU A 5 -11.23 13.41 7.88
CA LEU A 5 -11.68 13.19 6.50
C LEU A 5 -12.73 14.24 6.08
N HIS A 6 -13.65 14.57 6.99
CA HIS A 6 -14.67 15.59 6.75
C HIS A 6 -14.05 17.00 6.67
N ALA A 7 -13.10 17.32 7.55
CA ALA A 7 -12.45 18.63 7.59
C ALA A 7 -11.62 18.96 6.35
N ILE A 8 -11.03 17.94 5.69
CA ILE A 8 -10.22 18.13 4.48
C ILE A 8 -11.02 18.02 3.18
N ALA A 9 -12.25 17.51 3.22
CA ALA A 9 -13.12 17.50 2.06
C ALA A 9 -13.66 18.93 1.80
N PRO A 10 -13.72 19.43 0.54
CA PRO A 10 -13.35 18.84 -0.76
C PRO A 10 -11.90 19.17 -1.21
N ALA A 11 -11.09 19.78 -0.34
CA ALA A 11 -9.78 20.32 -0.68
C ALA A 11 -8.72 19.24 -0.99
N GLY A 12 -8.94 18.01 -0.53
CA GLY A 12 -8.03 16.91 -0.80
C GLY A 12 -8.49 15.59 -0.21
N ARG A 13 -7.55 14.64 -0.17
CA ARG A 13 -7.75 13.27 0.31
C ARG A 13 -6.80 13.00 1.47
N LEU A 14 -7.28 12.28 2.49
CA LEU A 14 -6.43 11.90 3.61
C LEU A 14 -5.44 10.84 3.13
N TYR A 15 -4.16 11.10 3.33
CA TYR A 15 -3.11 10.11 3.20
C TYR A 15 -2.28 10.11 4.47
N ALA A 16 -2.11 8.94 5.07
CA ALA A 16 -1.22 8.78 6.22
C ALA A 16 -0.38 7.51 6.06
N THR A 17 0.92 7.65 6.27
CA THR A 17 1.84 6.51 6.38
C THR A 17 1.69 5.88 7.76
N LEU A 18 1.48 4.56 7.79
CA LEU A 18 1.44 3.78 9.02
C LEU A 18 2.81 3.25 9.40
N CYS A 19 3.52 2.66 8.43
CA CYS A 19 4.88 2.17 8.60
C CYS A 19 5.62 2.09 7.26
N GLU A 20 6.94 2.00 7.35
CA GLU A 20 7.82 1.71 6.23
C GLU A 20 8.87 0.68 6.66
N PHE A 21 9.28 -0.17 5.73
CA PHE A 21 10.30 -1.19 5.99
C PHE A 21 10.95 -1.67 4.69
N GLN A 22 12.16 -2.23 4.83
CA GLN A 22 12.82 -2.99 3.77
C GLN A 22 12.21 -4.39 3.67
N THR A 23 11.85 -4.81 2.46
CA THR A 23 11.19 -6.10 2.22
C THR A 23 12.04 -7.29 2.66
N GLN A 24 13.37 -7.18 2.59
CA GLN A 24 14.31 -8.23 3.02
C GLN A 24 14.17 -8.63 4.49
N SER A 25 13.62 -7.77 5.35
CA SER A 25 13.33 -8.13 6.75
C SER A 25 12.25 -9.20 6.90
N LEU A 26 11.34 -9.30 5.92
CA LEU A 26 10.22 -10.25 5.89
C LEU A 26 10.33 -11.26 4.74
N LEU A 27 11.15 -10.95 3.74
CA LEU A 27 11.38 -11.76 2.55
C LEU A 27 12.89 -11.77 2.22
N PRO A 28 13.71 -12.54 2.97
CA PRO A 28 15.16 -12.49 2.87
C PRO A 28 15.71 -12.84 1.49
N ASP A 29 15.03 -13.73 0.77
CA ASP A 29 15.43 -14.21 -0.56
C ASP A 29 14.85 -13.36 -1.71
N GLY A 30 14.06 -12.33 -1.40
CA GLY A 30 13.46 -11.43 -2.37
C GLY A 30 14.40 -10.33 -2.84
N ALA A 31 14.03 -9.66 -3.93
CA ALA A 31 14.77 -8.49 -4.38
C ALA A 31 14.66 -7.33 -3.36
N ASP A 32 15.74 -6.55 -3.24
CA ASP A 32 15.77 -5.38 -2.35
C ASP A 32 14.73 -4.34 -2.77
N ALA A 33 13.75 -4.12 -1.91
CA ALA A 33 12.68 -3.15 -2.09
C ALA A 33 12.31 -2.47 -0.77
N TRP A 34 11.72 -1.29 -0.89
CA TRP A 34 11.09 -0.59 0.23
C TRP A 34 9.58 -0.67 0.07
N ALA A 35 8.90 -1.02 1.17
CA ALA A 35 7.46 -1.01 1.26
C ALA A 35 7.01 0.11 2.21
N ILE A 36 6.01 0.87 1.78
CA ILE A 36 5.30 1.84 2.60
C ILE A 36 3.86 1.36 2.72
N VAL A 37 3.41 1.16 3.97
CA VAL A 37 2.01 0.86 4.26
C VAL A 37 1.34 2.14 4.70
N GLY A 38 0.22 2.47 4.07
CA GLY A 38 -0.52 3.68 4.35
C GLY A 38 -2.03 3.47 4.35
N ILE A 39 -2.74 4.51 4.78
CA ILE A 39 -4.18 4.60 4.68
C ILE A 39 -4.56 5.77 3.80
N MET A 40 -5.54 5.54 2.94
CA MET A 40 -6.14 6.53 2.06
C MET A 40 -7.61 6.72 2.45
N GLY A 41 -8.03 7.97 2.59
CA GLY A 41 -9.46 8.31 2.70
C GLY A 41 -10.20 8.13 1.39
N MET A 42 -11.40 7.57 1.42
CA MET A 42 -12.22 7.34 0.22
C MET A 42 -13.28 8.42 0.02
N GLU A 43 -13.61 8.72 -1.24
CA GLU A 43 -14.78 9.54 -1.57
C GLU A 43 -16.06 8.84 -1.10
N GLY A 44 -16.97 9.59 -0.50
CA GLY A 44 -18.18 9.04 0.12
C GLY A 44 -17.97 8.47 1.54
N GLY A 45 -16.75 8.55 2.08
CA GLY A 45 -16.41 8.11 3.43
C GLY A 45 -15.73 6.74 3.46
N GLY A 46 -14.99 6.48 4.55
CA GLY A 46 -14.23 5.25 4.74
C GLY A 46 -12.74 5.38 4.44
N PHE A 47 -12.02 4.27 4.61
CA PHE A 47 -10.58 4.18 4.45
C PHE A 47 -10.19 2.92 3.69
N GLN A 48 -9.12 3.02 2.91
CA GLN A 48 -8.45 1.91 2.26
C GLN A 48 -7.02 1.81 2.79
N ILE A 49 -6.53 0.59 3.00
CA ILE A 49 -5.11 0.34 3.26
C ILE A 49 -4.40 0.14 1.92
N GLU A 50 -3.23 0.75 1.75
CA GLU A 50 -2.39 0.59 0.57
C GLU A 50 -0.99 0.17 0.96
N VAL A 51 -0.39 -0.68 0.13
CA VAL A 51 1.04 -1.00 0.17
C VAL A 51 1.67 -0.49 -1.11
N ARG A 52 2.62 0.43 -0.97
CA ARG A 52 3.38 0.98 -2.11
C ARG A 52 4.79 0.45 -2.05
N LEU A 53 5.21 -0.17 -3.15
CA LEU A 53 6.57 -0.67 -3.31
C LEU A 53 7.29 0.13 -4.39
N ASN A 54 8.57 0.45 -4.14
CA ASN A 54 9.41 1.11 -5.14
C ASN A 54 9.80 0.18 -6.31
N ARG A 55 9.76 -1.15 -6.08
CA ARG A 55 9.89 -2.21 -7.08
C ARG A 55 9.27 -3.50 -6.55
N ALA A 56 8.99 -4.45 -7.44
CA ALA A 56 8.51 -5.77 -7.02
C ALA A 56 9.67 -6.61 -6.43
N PRO A 57 9.57 -7.09 -5.17
CA PRO A 57 10.56 -7.99 -4.58
C PRO A 57 10.40 -9.45 -5.01
N LEU A 58 9.27 -9.80 -5.63
CA LEU A 58 8.92 -11.14 -6.11
C LEU A 58 8.46 -11.09 -7.57
N PRO A 59 8.41 -12.25 -8.26
CA PRO A 59 7.69 -12.40 -9.51
C PRO A 59 6.22 -11.96 -9.39
N GLU A 60 5.69 -11.39 -10.47
CA GLU A 60 4.35 -10.79 -10.49
C GLU A 60 3.23 -11.74 -10.06
N ASN A 61 3.34 -13.03 -10.40
CA ASN A 61 2.37 -14.06 -10.03
C ASN A 61 2.37 -14.41 -8.53
N GLU A 62 3.38 -13.98 -7.77
CA GLU A 62 3.51 -14.21 -6.32
C GLU A 62 3.18 -12.96 -5.50
N MET A 63 3.21 -11.78 -6.12
CA MET A 63 3.03 -10.49 -5.45
C MET A 63 1.68 -10.38 -4.74
N ALA A 64 0.59 -10.82 -5.36
CA ALA A 64 -0.74 -10.73 -4.76
C ALA A 64 -0.83 -11.49 -3.43
N GLY A 65 -0.44 -12.78 -3.43
CA GLY A 65 -0.48 -13.60 -2.22
C GLY A 65 0.47 -13.11 -1.13
N TRP A 66 1.62 -12.56 -1.51
CA TRP A 66 2.55 -11.97 -0.55
C TRP A 66 1.99 -10.69 0.10
N VAL A 67 1.39 -9.78 -0.68
CA VAL A 67 0.77 -8.56 -0.12
C VAL A 67 -0.42 -8.89 0.78
N GLU A 68 -1.23 -9.89 0.43
CA GLU A 68 -2.30 -10.40 1.29
C GLU A 68 -1.76 -10.93 2.62
N THR A 69 -0.68 -11.72 2.56
CA THR A 69 -0.01 -12.25 3.76
C THR A 69 0.56 -11.13 4.62
N LEU A 70 1.17 -10.12 4.00
CA LEU A 70 1.74 -8.95 4.67
C LEU A 70 0.67 -8.14 5.43
N LEU A 71 -0.50 -7.95 4.83
CA LEU A 71 -1.58 -7.17 5.42
C LEU A 71 -2.49 -7.98 6.36
N GLY A 72 -2.54 -9.30 6.21
CA GLY A 72 -3.54 -10.15 6.85
C GLY A 72 -4.97 -9.87 6.36
N LEU A 73 -5.11 -9.23 5.19
CA LEU A 73 -6.36 -8.78 4.59
C LEU A 73 -6.36 -9.08 3.09
N PRO A 74 -7.54 -9.28 2.46
CA PRO A 74 -7.64 -9.39 1.01
C PRO A 74 -7.04 -8.16 0.33
N ALA A 75 -6.20 -8.39 -0.68
CA ALA A 75 -5.44 -7.33 -1.33
C ALA A 75 -5.34 -7.59 -2.83
N THR A 76 -5.51 -6.54 -3.63
CA THR A 76 -5.32 -6.61 -5.07
C THR A 76 -3.96 -6.02 -5.41
N TYR A 77 -3.07 -6.82 -6.00
CA TYR A 77 -1.83 -6.32 -6.57
C TYR A 77 -2.12 -5.59 -7.88
N ALA A 78 -1.71 -4.33 -7.97
CA ALA A 78 -1.88 -3.48 -9.14
C ALA A 78 -0.53 -2.84 -9.51
N PRO A 79 0.29 -3.48 -10.37
CA PRO A 79 1.55 -2.89 -10.80
C PRO A 79 1.27 -1.61 -11.58
N LEU A 80 1.98 -0.53 -11.24
CA LEU A 80 1.94 0.66 -12.07
C LEU A 80 2.59 0.33 -13.42
N PRO A 81 1.98 0.73 -14.55
CA PRO A 81 2.62 0.58 -15.84
C PRO A 81 3.96 1.35 -15.81
N PRO A 82 5.03 0.82 -16.44
CA PRO A 82 6.22 1.64 -16.67
C PRO A 82 5.75 2.92 -17.37
N PHE A 83 6.26 4.08 -16.92
CA PHE A 83 5.90 5.38 -17.49
C PHE A 83 5.94 5.28 -19.03
N MET A 84 4.81 5.58 -19.68
CA MET A 84 4.69 5.64 -21.14
C MET A 84 5.21 6.97 -21.66
#